data_AF-A0A1S4E0X9-F1
#
_entry.id   AF-A0A1S4E0X9-F1
#
_cell.length_a   1.000
_cell.length_b   1.000
_cell.length_c   1.000
_cell.angle_alpha   90.00
_cell.angle_beta   90.00
_cell.angle_gamma   90.00
#
_symmetry.space_group_name_H-M   'P 1'
#
loop_
_entity.id
_entity.type
_entity.pdbx_description
1 polymer ?
#
loop_
_entity_poly.entity_id
_entity_poly.type
_entity_poly.pdbx_seq_one_letter_code
_entity_poly.pdbx_strand_id
1 'polypeptide(L)'
;MKEIVLSIIVAFSLTTHLAMAVPSNYGYGGEYGGVPRATHLVGRDGLCLEMSPWFYRGNNFPTRLSPCDEHKKQTQLWTVVGDGTIRPMNDKFCLVADVLVGLINKAVVRECAKEPNSNKRWTHKKDGTITHVESGMVLTGDSDYVTLQSNKNTPSQSWEATESSTPMIANIEWLNNLCLQSTDDSNHVGLNGCNRENKDQRWALYGDGTIRQNVNRNYCLTSDEYLGRFIVMSKCEDKPQQRWNLGAKDSTIDHPNSDMVMDVLFVPYYDFSSAVVTNRRDGSASQRWTIN
;
A
#
# COMPACT_ATOMS: atom_id res chain seq x y z
N MET A 1 24.90 -60.51 -38.72
CA MET A 1 24.38 -59.24 -39.26
C MET A 1 23.91 -58.41 -38.08
N LYS A 2 24.65 -57.35 -37.74
CA LYS A 2 24.34 -56.41 -36.66
C LYS A 2 23.98 -55.09 -37.34
N GLU A 3 22.72 -54.68 -37.23
CA GLU A 3 22.32 -53.32 -37.63
C GLU A 3 22.48 -52.37 -36.46
N ILE A 4 23.04 -51.21 -36.80
CA ILE A 4 23.32 -50.06 -35.95
C ILE A 4 22.08 -49.19 -35.98
N VAL A 5 21.48 -48.91 -34.82
CA VAL A 5 20.50 -47.82 -34.70
C VAL A 5 21.11 -46.74 -33.82
N LEU A 6 21.59 -45.71 -34.51
CA LEU A 6 22.00 -44.42 -33.98
C LEU A 6 20.73 -43.63 -33.62
N SER A 7 20.49 -43.32 -32.35
CA SER A 7 19.42 -42.40 -31.96
C SER A 7 20.01 -41.06 -31.54
N ILE A 8 19.62 -40.04 -32.30
CA ILE A 8 20.05 -38.65 -32.20
C ILE A 8 19.45 -38.02 -30.94
N ILE A 9 20.31 -37.40 -30.13
CA ILE A 9 19.93 -36.53 -29.02
C ILE A 9 19.41 -35.22 -29.61
N VAL A 10 18.13 -34.90 -29.38
CA VAL A 10 17.57 -33.56 -29.62
C VAL A 10 17.23 -32.97 -28.25
N ALA A 11 18.05 -32.01 -27.83
CA ALA A 11 17.80 -31.18 -26.66
C ALA A 11 16.93 -29.98 -27.08
N PHE A 12 15.70 -29.91 -26.56
CA PHE A 12 14.91 -28.68 -26.50
C PHE A 12 14.25 -28.60 -25.14
N SER A 13 14.88 -27.89 -24.21
CA SER A 13 14.24 -27.39 -22.99
C SER A 13 14.08 -25.88 -23.11
N LEU A 14 13.06 -25.45 -23.85
CA LEU A 14 12.48 -24.12 -23.67
C LEU A 14 11.47 -24.22 -22.51
N THR A 15 11.90 -23.86 -21.31
CA THR A 15 10.97 -23.40 -20.27
C THR A 15 11.04 -21.88 -20.25
N THR A 16 10.17 -21.27 -21.04
CA THR A 16 9.74 -19.89 -20.85
C THR A 16 9.16 -19.77 -19.44
N HIS A 17 9.92 -19.17 -18.52
CA HIS A 17 9.35 -18.68 -17.27
C HIS A 17 8.45 -17.49 -17.58
N LEU A 18 7.17 -17.77 -17.81
CA LEU A 18 6.11 -16.81 -17.52
C LEU A 18 6.11 -16.61 -16.00
N ALA A 19 6.85 -15.62 -15.52
CA ALA A 19 6.56 -15.02 -14.23
C ALA A 19 5.23 -14.27 -14.39
N MET A 20 4.13 -15.00 -14.26
CA MET A 20 2.84 -14.39 -13.99
C MET A 20 2.94 -13.82 -12.58
N ALA A 21 2.98 -12.49 -12.47
CA ALA A 21 2.65 -11.80 -11.24
C ALA A 21 1.23 -12.23 -10.86
N VAL A 22 1.15 -13.16 -9.91
CA VAL A 22 -0.12 -13.53 -9.29
C VAL A 22 -0.53 -12.32 -8.45
N PRO A 23 -1.70 -11.69 -8.71
CA PRO A 23 -2.20 -10.67 -7.81
C PRO A 23 -2.33 -11.32 -6.43
N SER A 24 -1.80 -10.66 -5.39
CA SER A 24 -2.01 -11.08 -4.02
C SER A 24 -3.51 -11.20 -3.80
N ASN A 25 -3.99 -12.44 -3.74
CA ASN A 25 -5.30 -12.73 -3.19
C ASN A 25 -5.24 -12.22 -1.76
N TYR A 26 -5.77 -11.02 -1.55
CA TYR A 26 -6.16 -10.55 -0.24
C TYR A 26 -6.87 -11.71 0.45
N GLY A 27 -6.33 -12.16 1.59
CA GLY A 27 -6.98 -13.13 2.45
C GLY A 27 -8.25 -12.53 3.06
N TYR A 28 -9.24 -12.26 2.24
CA TYR A 28 -10.60 -12.00 2.67
C TYR A 28 -11.21 -13.37 2.92
N GLY A 29 -11.39 -13.70 4.20
CA GLY A 29 -12.28 -14.77 4.61
C GLY A 29 -13.71 -14.44 4.16
N GLY A 30 -14.03 -14.83 2.94
CA GLY A 30 -15.37 -14.94 2.40
C GLY A 30 -15.71 -16.43 2.24
N GLU A 31 -16.65 -16.87 3.06
CA GLU A 31 -17.58 -17.99 2.81
C GLU A 31 -17.15 -19.47 2.97
N TYR A 32 -15.88 -19.81 3.18
CA TYR A 32 -15.52 -21.17 3.64
C TYR A 32 -14.30 -21.17 4.57
N GLY A 33 -14.52 -21.26 5.89
CA GLY A 33 -13.67 -21.95 6.88
C GLY A 33 -12.15 -21.68 6.95
N GLY A 34 -11.60 -20.69 6.27
CA GLY A 34 -10.17 -20.37 6.29
C GLY A 34 -9.77 -19.70 7.60
N VAL A 35 -8.74 -20.24 8.27
CA VAL A 35 -8.09 -19.58 9.41
C VAL A 35 -7.56 -18.23 8.94
N PRO A 36 -7.94 -17.09 9.56
CA PRO A 36 -7.45 -15.79 9.14
C PRO A 36 -5.93 -15.74 9.30
N ARG A 37 -5.23 -15.35 8.22
CA ARG A 37 -3.76 -15.36 8.17
C ARG A 37 -3.21 -14.12 8.86
N ALA A 38 -2.22 -14.31 9.72
CA ALA A 38 -1.50 -13.21 10.35
C ALA A 38 -0.49 -12.60 9.37
N THR A 39 -0.50 -11.29 9.21
CA THR A 39 0.39 -10.52 8.32
C THR A 39 0.98 -9.32 9.05
N HIS A 40 1.98 -8.67 8.44
CA HIS A 40 2.37 -7.34 8.88
C HIS A 40 1.27 -6.34 8.49
N LEU A 41 1.17 -5.26 9.27
CA LEU A 41 0.44 -4.05 8.90
C LEU A 41 1.48 -2.96 8.67
N VAL A 42 1.82 -2.74 7.40
CA VAL A 42 2.86 -1.82 6.95
C VAL A 42 2.22 -0.47 6.64
N GLY A 43 2.72 0.60 7.24
CA GLY A 43 2.21 1.96 7.05
C GLY A 43 3.32 2.93 6.70
N ARG A 44 3.27 4.12 7.32
CA ARG A 44 4.15 5.26 7.04
C ARG A 44 5.62 4.87 6.87
N ASP A 45 6.20 5.26 5.74
CA ASP A 45 7.61 5.04 5.40
C ASP A 45 8.03 3.56 5.37
N GLY A 46 7.07 2.65 5.20
CA GLY A 46 7.30 1.20 5.18
C GLY A 46 7.54 0.61 6.56
N LEU A 47 7.20 1.34 7.62
CA LEU A 47 7.30 0.86 9.00
C LEU A 47 6.07 0.00 9.35
N CYS A 48 6.29 -1.00 10.18
CA CYS A 48 5.27 -1.90 10.66
C CYS A 48 4.62 -1.39 11.95
N LEU A 49 3.31 -1.64 12.08
CA LEU A 49 2.62 -1.57 13.36
C LEU A 49 3.24 -2.60 14.31
N GLU A 50 3.81 -2.14 15.42
CA GLU A 50 4.41 -3.00 16.44
C GLU A 50 3.72 -2.80 17.79
N MET A 51 3.34 -3.90 18.44
CA MET A 51 3.02 -3.93 19.85
C MET A 51 4.32 -3.79 20.66
N SER A 52 4.49 -2.67 21.37
CA SER A 52 5.73 -2.42 22.12
C SER A 52 5.85 -3.39 23.30
N PRO A 53 6.94 -4.19 23.38
CA PRO A 53 7.13 -5.15 24.46
C PRO A 53 7.61 -4.49 25.77
N TRP A 54 7.95 -3.20 25.75
CA TRP A 54 8.71 -2.54 26.84
C TRP A 54 7.87 -1.88 27.93
N PHE A 55 6.54 -1.97 27.88
CA PHE A 55 5.66 -1.38 28.89
C PHE A 55 4.89 -2.44 29.69
N TYR A 56 5.56 -3.04 30.67
CA TYR A 56 5.01 -4.03 31.61
C TYR A 56 4.29 -3.40 32.83
N ARG A 57 3.55 -2.30 32.65
CA ARG A 57 2.60 -1.84 33.69
C ARG A 57 1.19 -2.29 33.32
N GLY A 58 0.92 -3.57 33.51
CA GLY A 58 -0.41 -4.18 33.37
C GLY A 58 -0.72 -4.75 31.99
N ASN A 59 -2.02 -4.92 31.69
CA ASN A 59 -2.55 -5.53 30.46
C ASN A 59 -2.71 -4.52 29.31
N ASN A 60 -1.88 -3.47 29.26
CA ASN A 60 -1.99 -2.36 28.30
C ASN A 60 -0.67 -2.15 27.56
N PHE A 61 -0.59 -2.60 26.32
CA PHE A 61 0.63 -2.49 25.51
C PHE A 61 0.47 -1.37 24.48
N PRO A 62 1.30 -0.32 24.51
CA PRO A 62 1.24 0.73 23.50
C PRO A 62 1.68 0.21 22.14
N THR A 63 1.11 0.77 21.07
CA THR A 63 1.56 0.51 19.71
C THR A 63 2.49 1.60 19.21
N ARG A 64 3.39 1.22 18.30
CA ARG A 64 4.40 2.11 17.73
C ARG A 64 4.69 1.74 16.28
N LEU A 65 5.35 2.64 15.56
CA LEU A 65 5.98 2.32 14.28
C LEU A 65 7.38 1.76 14.52
N SER A 66 7.74 0.71 13.80
CA SER A 66 9.07 0.10 13.88
C SER A 66 9.46 -0.54 12.55
N PRO A 67 10.76 -0.65 12.22
CA PRO A 67 11.17 -1.42 11.05
C PRO A 67 10.56 -2.81 11.05
N CYS A 68 10.02 -3.22 9.90
CA CYS A 68 9.45 -4.53 9.70
C CYS A 68 10.52 -5.61 9.87
N ASP A 69 10.20 -6.65 10.64
CA ASP A 69 11.12 -7.72 10.99
C ASP A 69 10.36 -9.05 11.05
N GLU A 70 10.70 -9.95 10.13
CA GLU A 70 10.07 -11.27 10.01
C GLU A 70 10.32 -12.17 11.24
N HIS A 71 11.33 -11.85 12.05
CA HIS A 71 11.60 -12.54 13.31
C HIS A 71 10.74 -12.02 14.47
N LYS A 72 10.17 -10.80 14.37
CA LYS A 72 9.27 -10.20 15.37
C LYS A 72 7.82 -10.62 15.22
N LYS A 73 7.58 -11.90 14.95
CA LYS A 73 6.24 -12.46 14.75
C LYS A 73 5.29 -12.17 15.92
N GLN A 74 5.84 -12.09 17.13
CA GLN A 74 5.06 -11.86 18.34
C GLN A 74 4.59 -10.40 18.50
N THR A 75 5.25 -9.43 17.88
CA THR A 75 4.92 -8.02 18.09
C THR A 75 4.44 -7.32 16.83
N GLN A 76 4.71 -7.88 15.64
CA GLN A 76 4.41 -7.24 14.35
C GLN A 76 3.46 -8.02 13.44
N LEU A 77 3.05 -9.25 13.81
CA LEU A 77 2.02 -9.97 13.06
C LEU A 77 0.64 -9.77 13.68
N TRP A 78 -0.30 -9.40 12.81
CA TRP A 78 -1.65 -9.04 13.14
C TRP A 78 -2.63 -9.84 12.29
N THR A 79 -3.72 -10.26 12.92
CA THR A 79 -4.82 -10.95 12.26
C THR A 79 -6.03 -10.02 12.25
N VAL A 80 -6.51 -9.67 11.07
CA VAL A 80 -7.80 -8.98 10.92
C VAL A 80 -8.90 -10.03 10.88
N VAL A 81 -9.74 -10.04 11.90
CA VAL A 81 -10.78 -11.06 12.09
C VAL A 81 -12.12 -10.54 11.58
N GLY A 82 -12.97 -11.42 11.06
CA GLY A 82 -14.28 -11.06 10.50
C GLY A 82 -15.26 -10.42 11.50
N ASP A 83 -14.98 -10.49 12.81
CA ASP A 83 -15.72 -9.78 13.86
C ASP A 83 -15.35 -8.28 13.96
N GLY A 84 -14.40 -7.82 13.14
CA GLY A 84 -13.87 -6.46 13.13
C GLY A 84 -12.77 -6.21 14.16
N THR A 85 -12.27 -7.24 14.86
CA THR A 85 -11.11 -7.09 15.74
C THR A 85 -9.80 -7.27 14.97
N ILE A 86 -8.74 -6.61 15.45
CA ILE A 86 -7.37 -6.77 14.94
C ILE A 86 -6.55 -7.36 16.09
N ARG A 87 -5.98 -8.55 15.92
CA ARG A 87 -5.39 -9.34 17.02
C ARG A 87 -3.90 -9.63 16.80
N PRO A 88 -3.01 -9.30 17.76
CA PRO A 88 -1.62 -9.73 17.70
C PRO A 88 -1.46 -11.13 18.29
N MET A 89 -0.57 -11.95 17.73
CA MET A 89 -0.12 -13.27 18.24
C MET A 89 -1.18 -14.37 18.36
N ASN A 90 -2.25 -14.13 19.12
CA ASN A 90 -3.29 -15.06 19.53
C ASN A 90 -4.62 -14.33 19.82
N ASP A 91 -5.67 -15.09 20.12
CA ASP A 91 -7.02 -14.56 20.31
C ASP A 91 -7.30 -13.86 21.65
N LYS A 92 -6.34 -13.85 22.57
CA LYS A 92 -6.52 -13.23 23.89
C LYS A 92 -6.48 -11.70 23.81
N PHE A 93 -5.69 -11.15 22.89
CA PHE A 93 -5.41 -9.73 22.80
C PHE A 93 -5.93 -9.12 21.50
N CYS A 94 -6.28 -7.84 21.54
CA CYS A 94 -6.68 -7.08 20.35
C CYS A 94 -6.26 -5.63 20.46
N LEU A 95 -6.19 -5.00 19.29
CA LEU A 95 -6.06 -3.56 19.11
C LEU A 95 -7.35 -2.87 19.59
N VAL A 96 -7.15 -1.86 20.44
CA VAL A 96 -8.18 -1.15 21.17
C VAL A 96 -7.91 0.34 21.06
N ALA A 97 -8.96 1.11 20.80
CA ALA A 97 -8.96 2.55 20.91
C ALA A 97 -8.97 2.92 22.40
N ASP A 98 -7.86 3.48 22.90
CA ASP A 98 -7.75 3.90 24.29
C ASP A 98 -8.50 5.23 24.50
N VAL A 99 -9.61 5.14 25.21
CA VAL A 99 -10.45 6.28 25.58
C VAL A 99 -9.96 6.80 26.93
N LEU A 100 -9.26 7.94 26.94
CA LEU A 100 -8.93 8.62 28.19
C LEU A 100 -9.79 9.89 28.31
N VAL A 101 -10.71 9.89 29.28
CA VAL A 101 -11.56 11.07 29.61
C VAL A 101 -12.28 11.64 28.37
N GLY A 102 -12.88 10.78 27.55
CA GLY A 102 -13.64 11.17 26.36
C GLY A 102 -12.81 11.59 25.14
N LEU A 103 -11.47 11.58 25.23
CA LEU A 103 -10.57 11.79 24.10
C LEU A 103 -9.88 10.48 23.73
N ILE A 104 -10.12 10.02 22.51
CA ILE A 104 -9.47 8.84 21.94
C ILE A 104 -8.17 9.30 21.27
N ASN A 105 -7.04 8.97 21.88
CA ASN A 105 -5.75 9.51 21.42
C ASN A 105 -4.73 8.42 21.03
N LYS A 106 -4.96 7.15 21.42
CA LYS A 106 -3.96 6.09 21.26
C LYS A 106 -4.58 4.77 20.85
N ALA A 107 -3.87 4.04 19.99
CA ALA A 107 -4.15 2.64 19.75
C ALA A 107 -3.25 1.79 20.65
N VAL A 108 -3.86 0.89 21.40
CA VAL A 108 -3.17 0.02 22.37
C VAL A 108 -3.62 -1.41 22.18
N VAL A 109 -2.87 -2.36 22.72
CA VAL A 109 -3.27 -3.77 22.78
C VAL A 109 -3.69 -4.11 24.20
N ARG A 110 -4.86 -4.72 24.35
CA ARG A 110 -5.41 -5.18 25.64
C ARG A 110 -6.13 -6.51 25.49
N GLU A 111 -6.49 -7.12 26.62
CA GLU A 111 -7.26 -8.37 26.63
C GLU A 111 -8.67 -8.15 26.06
N CYS A 112 -9.01 -8.84 24.97
CA CYS A 112 -10.27 -8.62 24.26
C CYS A 112 -11.50 -8.86 25.10
N ALA A 113 -11.46 -9.84 26.02
CA ALA A 113 -12.59 -10.19 26.86
C ALA A 113 -12.94 -9.09 27.88
N LYS A 114 -12.00 -8.19 28.19
CA LYS A 114 -12.16 -7.12 29.17
C LYS A 114 -12.58 -5.78 28.56
N GLU A 115 -12.51 -5.66 27.24
CA GLU A 115 -12.79 -4.41 26.54
C GLU A 115 -14.18 -4.46 25.89
N PRO A 116 -14.97 -3.37 25.96
CA PRO A 116 -16.27 -3.31 25.31
C PRO A 116 -16.10 -3.33 23.78
N ASN A 117 -17.11 -3.83 23.07
CA ASN A 117 -17.08 -3.91 21.61
C ASN A 117 -16.91 -2.53 20.95
N SER A 118 -17.38 -1.46 21.59
CA SER A 118 -17.24 -0.08 21.12
C SER A 118 -15.78 0.38 20.99
N ASN A 119 -14.82 -0.25 21.69
CA ASN A 119 -13.42 0.17 21.70
C ASN A 119 -12.52 -0.68 20.80
N LYS A 120 -13.01 -1.84 20.31
CA LYS A 120 -12.16 -2.86 19.65
C LYS A 120 -12.65 -3.26 18.26
N ARG A 121 -13.63 -2.55 17.71
CA ARG A 121 -14.15 -2.78 16.36
C ARG A 121 -13.54 -1.81 15.36
N TRP A 122 -13.05 -2.38 14.28
CA TRP A 122 -12.34 -1.69 13.21
C TRP A 122 -12.92 -2.11 11.85
N THR A 123 -12.88 -1.19 10.90
CA THR A 123 -13.19 -1.44 9.49
C THR A 123 -11.96 -1.17 8.66
N HIS A 124 -11.58 -2.12 7.82
CA HIS A 124 -10.51 -1.96 6.83
C HIS A 124 -11.12 -1.55 5.49
N LYS A 125 -10.74 -0.37 5.00
CA LYS A 125 -11.19 0.14 3.70
C LYS A 125 -10.22 -0.31 2.59
N LYS A 126 -10.71 -0.34 1.35
CA LYS A 126 -9.90 -0.70 0.18
C LYS A 126 -8.73 0.26 -0.08
N ASP A 127 -8.87 1.51 0.34
CA ASP A 127 -7.82 2.53 0.23
C ASP A 127 -6.71 2.38 1.28
N GLY A 128 -6.75 1.34 2.13
CA GLY A 128 -5.78 1.09 3.21
C GLY A 128 -6.13 1.79 4.53
N THR A 129 -7.24 2.53 4.62
CA THR A 129 -7.64 3.19 5.87
C THR A 129 -8.22 2.17 6.86
N ILE A 130 -7.67 2.14 8.08
CA ILE A 130 -8.23 1.38 9.21
C ILE A 130 -9.03 2.35 10.09
N THR A 131 -10.35 2.21 10.11
CA THR A 131 -11.28 3.11 10.82
C THR A 131 -11.81 2.43 12.08
N HIS A 132 -11.74 3.11 13.22
CA HIS A 132 -12.43 2.70 14.44
C HIS A 132 -13.94 2.94 14.28
N VAL A 133 -14.74 1.90 14.48
CA VAL A 133 -16.16 1.92 14.11
C VAL A 133 -16.97 2.93 14.93
N GLU A 134 -16.75 2.99 16.25
CA GLU A 134 -17.57 3.82 17.13
C GLU A 134 -17.30 5.32 16.96
N SER A 135 -16.03 5.70 16.78
CA SER A 135 -15.63 7.12 16.74
C SER A 135 -15.45 7.67 15.33
N GLY A 136 -15.35 6.81 14.31
CA GLY A 136 -15.00 7.22 12.94
C GLY A 136 -13.55 7.70 12.77
N MET A 137 -12.75 7.70 13.84
CA MET A 137 -11.33 8.06 13.81
C MET A 137 -10.51 6.95 13.12
N VAL A 138 -9.38 7.31 12.54
CA VAL A 138 -8.55 6.38 11.75
C VAL A 138 -7.20 6.12 12.43
N LEU A 139 -6.71 4.89 12.30
CA LEU A 139 -5.40 4.48 12.76
C LEU A 139 -4.33 5.27 12.02
N THR A 140 -3.48 5.99 12.75
CA THR A 140 -2.52 6.94 12.18
C THR A 140 -1.13 6.71 12.73
N GLY A 141 -0.15 6.50 11.85
CA GLY A 141 1.27 6.43 12.17
C GLY A 141 1.90 7.82 12.25
N ASP A 142 2.10 8.34 13.45
CA ASP A 142 2.61 9.67 13.71
C ASP A 142 3.98 9.60 14.40
N SER A 143 5.04 9.90 13.64
CA SER A 143 6.43 9.73 14.05
C SER A 143 6.67 8.28 14.53
N ASP A 144 7.05 8.07 15.79
CA ASP A 144 7.29 6.73 16.34
C ASP A 144 6.02 6.08 16.91
N TYR A 145 4.89 6.79 16.98
CA TYR A 145 3.68 6.33 17.68
C TYR A 145 2.54 6.00 16.72
N VAL A 146 1.61 5.19 17.20
CA VAL A 146 0.34 4.94 16.50
C VAL A 146 -0.83 5.46 17.33
N THR A 147 -1.60 6.34 16.71
CA THR A 147 -2.66 7.13 17.34
C THR A 147 -3.98 6.98 16.58
N LEU A 148 -5.05 7.57 17.11
CA LEU A 148 -6.30 7.75 16.38
C LEU A 148 -6.47 9.22 16.06
N GLN A 149 -6.71 9.55 14.79
CA GLN A 149 -6.89 10.93 14.33
C GLN A 149 -8.10 11.03 13.41
N SER A 150 -8.58 12.25 13.19
CA SER A 150 -9.58 12.52 12.15
C SER A 150 -9.02 12.14 10.78
N ASN A 151 -9.85 11.54 9.93
CA ASN A 151 -9.41 11.15 8.60
C ASN A 151 -9.10 12.37 7.73
N LYS A 152 -7.84 12.49 7.32
CA LYS A 152 -7.31 13.48 6.38
C LYS A 152 -6.84 12.84 5.07
N ASN A 153 -6.98 11.52 4.94
CA ASN A 153 -6.51 10.72 3.80
C ASN A 153 -5.01 10.92 3.50
N THR A 154 -4.20 11.14 4.54
CA THR A 154 -2.75 11.28 4.41
C THR A 154 -2.06 9.90 4.35
N PRO A 155 -0.81 9.82 3.86
CA PRO A 155 -0.01 8.59 3.90
C PRO A 155 0.09 7.96 5.29
N SER A 156 0.23 8.76 6.35
CA SER A 156 0.25 8.27 7.74
C SER A 156 -1.00 7.50 8.16
N GLN A 157 -2.10 7.63 7.42
CA GLN A 157 -3.40 7.00 7.69
C GLN A 157 -3.71 5.82 6.78
N SER A 158 -2.72 5.35 6.02
CA SER A 158 -2.81 4.19 5.15
C SER A 158 -2.00 3.03 5.68
N TRP A 159 -2.54 1.83 5.54
CA TRP A 159 -1.95 0.60 5.99
C TRP A 159 -2.16 -0.50 4.96
N GLU A 160 -1.13 -1.31 4.74
CA GLU A 160 -1.17 -2.50 3.91
C GLU A 160 -0.99 -3.74 4.78
N ALA A 161 -1.93 -4.68 4.66
CA ALA A 161 -1.80 -6.01 5.21
C ALA A 161 -0.97 -6.88 4.25
N THR A 162 0.28 -7.19 4.60
CA THR A 162 1.21 -7.88 3.69
C THR A 162 2.19 -8.77 4.44
N GLU A 163 2.70 -9.80 3.75
CA GLU A 163 3.80 -10.64 4.25
C GLU A 163 5.16 -10.06 3.92
N SER A 164 5.24 -9.14 2.96
CA SER A 164 6.48 -8.50 2.58
C SER A 164 6.88 -7.42 3.57
N SER A 165 8.14 -7.44 4.00
CA SER A 165 8.77 -6.38 4.79
C SER A 165 9.31 -5.22 3.93
N THR A 166 9.19 -5.32 2.60
CA THR A 166 9.72 -4.33 1.65
C THR A 166 8.67 -3.87 0.64
N PRO A 167 8.75 -2.62 0.16
CA PRO A 167 7.82 -2.11 -0.85
C PRO A 167 7.95 -2.89 -2.17
N MET A 168 6.84 -3.07 -2.87
CA MET A 168 6.83 -3.66 -4.20
C MET A 168 7.54 -2.73 -5.18
N ILE A 169 8.48 -3.25 -5.98
CA ILE A 169 9.16 -2.49 -7.02
C ILE A 169 8.60 -2.89 -8.38
N ALA A 170 7.98 -1.94 -9.07
CA ALA A 170 7.23 -2.21 -10.30
C ALA A 170 7.44 -1.14 -11.37
N ASN A 171 7.14 -1.47 -12.62
CA ASN A 171 6.83 -0.51 -13.66
C ASN A 171 5.33 -0.18 -13.61
N ILE A 172 4.97 1.08 -13.87
CA ILE A 172 3.58 1.51 -14.00
C ILE A 172 3.33 1.78 -15.47
N GLU A 173 2.66 0.83 -16.13
CA GLU A 173 2.41 0.82 -17.56
C GLU A 173 1.09 1.51 -17.89
N TRP A 174 1.11 2.19 -19.03
CA TRP A 174 0.00 2.84 -19.69
C TRP A 174 -0.13 2.33 -21.14
N LEU A 175 -1.13 2.84 -21.86
CA LEU A 175 -1.44 2.47 -23.23
C LEU A 175 -0.21 2.50 -24.16
N ASN A 176 -0.23 1.62 -25.16
CA ASN A 176 0.78 1.55 -26.23
C ASN A 176 2.22 1.30 -25.73
N ASN A 177 2.38 0.50 -24.67
CA ASN A 177 3.69 0.15 -24.10
C ASN A 177 4.49 1.39 -23.63
N LEU A 178 3.77 2.37 -23.10
CA LEU A 178 4.34 3.53 -22.44
C LEU A 178 4.35 3.32 -20.93
N CYS A 179 5.41 3.74 -20.27
CA CYS A 179 5.60 3.60 -18.84
C CYS A 179 5.71 4.97 -18.19
N LEU A 180 5.16 5.08 -16.99
CA LEU A 180 5.37 6.22 -16.11
C LEU A 180 6.86 6.34 -15.81
N GLN A 181 7.42 7.51 -16.08
CA GLN A 181 8.84 7.80 -15.93
C GLN A 181 9.02 9.11 -15.16
N SER A 182 9.90 9.10 -14.16
CA SER A 182 10.45 10.33 -13.61
C SER A 182 11.64 10.81 -14.45
N THR A 183 11.86 12.11 -14.55
CA THR A 183 13.04 12.65 -15.26
C THR A 183 14.16 12.95 -14.27
N ASP A 184 15.42 12.68 -14.65
CA ASP A 184 16.61 12.89 -13.83
C ASP A 184 16.79 14.34 -13.32
N ASP A 185 16.33 15.32 -14.13
CA ASP A 185 16.68 16.73 -13.94
C ASP A 185 15.51 17.59 -13.43
N SER A 186 14.34 17.01 -13.16
CA SER A 186 13.18 17.84 -12.83
C SER A 186 12.11 17.12 -12.02
N ASN A 187 11.31 17.90 -11.29
CA ASN A 187 10.11 17.45 -10.58
C ASN A 187 9.00 16.92 -11.53
N HIS A 188 9.30 16.67 -12.80
CA HIS A 188 8.31 16.25 -13.79
C HIS A 188 8.18 14.73 -13.82
N VAL A 189 6.95 14.32 -14.12
CA VAL A 189 6.56 12.94 -14.38
C VAL A 189 5.95 12.90 -15.78
N GLY A 190 6.38 11.93 -16.57
CA GLY A 190 5.92 11.78 -17.94
C GLY A 190 5.76 10.33 -18.33
N LEU A 191 5.58 10.12 -19.64
CA LEU A 191 5.46 8.81 -20.25
C LEU A 191 6.55 8.63 -21.29
N ASN A 192 7.13 7.43 -21.32
CA ASN A 192 8.11 7.06 -22.34
C ASN A 192 7.98 5.57 -22.67
N GLY A 193 8.61 5.09 -23.73
CA GLY A 193 8.62 3.67 -24.06
C GLY A 193 9.10 2.83 -22.88
N CYS A 194 8.35 1.78 -22.55
CA CYS A 194 8.67 0.91 -21.44
C CYS A 194 10.03 0.22 -21.63
N ASN A 195 10.90 0.37 -20.64
CA ASN A 195 12.20 -0.25 -20.57
C ASN A 195 12.47 -0.72 -19.13
N ARG A 196 12.52 -2.05 -18.93
CA ARG A 196 12.71 -2.67 -17.61
C ARG A 196 14.06 -2.35 -16.96
N GLU A 197 15.06 -2.01 -17.78
CA GLU A 197 16.39 -1.61 -17.35
C GLU A 197 16.47 -0.11 -16.99
N ASN A 198 15.47 0.69 -17.40
CA ASN A 198 15.41 2.09 -17.06
C ASN A 198 14.97 2.26 -15.60
N LYS A 199 15.90 2.70 -14.76
CA LYS A 199 15.68 2.85 -13.32
C LYS A 199 14.65 3.93 -12.98
N ASP A 200 14.44 4.91 -13.86
CA ASP A 200 13.51 6.02 -13.63
C ASP A 200 12.07 5.67 -13.99
N GLN A 201 11.87 4.48 -14.58
CA GLN A 201 10.55 3.86 -14.77
C GLN A 201 10.22 2.87 -13.66
N ARG A 202 11.11 2.69 -12.68
CA ARG A 202 10.90 1.79 -11.53
C ARG A 202 10.39 2.58 -10.34
N TRP A 203 9.25 2.14 -9.82
CA TRP A 203 8.54 2.78 -8.73
C TRP A 203 8.48 1.85 -7.53
N ALA A 204 8.74 2.39 -6.35
CA ALA A 204 8.53 1.70 -5.08
C ALA A 204 7.13 2.03 -4.57
N LEU A 205 6.28 1.00 -4.49
CA LEU A 205 4.90 1.08 -4.02
C LEU A 205 4.89 0.74 -2.53
N TYR A 206 4.63 1.75 -1.70
CA TYR A 206 4.67 1.62 -0.25
C TYR A 206 3.28 1.34 0.33
N GLY A 207 3.24 0.62 1.46
CA GLY A 207 1.98 0.31 2.17
C GLY A 207 1.27 1.52 2.77
N ASP A 208 1.95 2.66 2.88
CA ASP A 208 1.36 3.97 3.20
C ASP A 208 0.62 4.61 2.00
N GLY A 209 0.53 3.93 0.87
CA GLY A 209 -0.12 4.43 -0.34
C GLY A 209 0.72 5.45 -1.11
N THR A 210 1.97 5.68 -0.74
CA THR A 210 2.88 6.52 -1.55
C THR A 210 3.46 5.71 -2.71
N ILE A 211 3.63 6.38 -3.85
CA ILE A 211 4.36 5.87 -5.01
C ILE A 211 5.68 6.65 -5.04
N ARG A 212 6.81 5.98 -4.85
CA ARG A 212 8.12 6.64 -4.71
C ARG A 212 9.05 6.29 -5.86
N GLN A 213 9.95 7.20 -6.20
CA GLN A 213 11.07 6.86 -7.08
C GLN A 213 11.87 5.72 -6.47
N ASN A 214 12.18 4.68 -7.25
CA ASN A 214 13.00 3.59 -6.72
C ASN A 214 14.46 4.02 -6.50
N VAL A 215 14.99 4.89 -7.37
CA VAL A 215 16.35 5.43 -7.27
C VAL A 215 16.54 6.37 -6.07
N ASN A 216 15.49 7.09 -5.68
CA ASN A 216 15.51 8.00 -4.53
C ASN A 216 14.15 8.01 -3.82
N ARG A 217 14.03 7.16 -2.79
CA ARG A 217 12.78 6.94 -2.05
C ARG A 217 12.36 8.10 -1.13
N ASN A 218 13.07 9.23 -1.18
CA ASN A 218 12.68 10.46 -0.52
C ASN A 218 11.69 11.30 -1.35
N TYR A 219 11.45 10.92 -2.61
CA TYR A 219 10.54 11.62 -3.51
C TYR A 219 9.31 10.76 -3.81
N CYS A 220 8.15 11.39 -3.65
CA CYS A 220 6.83 10.82 -3.80
C CYS A 220 6.11 11.45 -4.99
N LEU A 221 5.37 10.63 -5.71
CA LEU A 221 4.40 11.06 -6.70
C LEU A 221 3.34 11.91 -6.01
N THR A 222 3.16 13.15 -6.46
CA THR A 222 2.36 14.17 -5.77
C THR A 222 1.45 14.86 -6.78
N SER A 223 0.15 14.95 -6.50
CA SER A 223 -0.73 15.83 -7.28
C SER A 223 -0.56 17.29 -6.86
N ASP A 224 -0.40 18.21 -7.80
CA ASP A 224 -0.36 19.65 -7.50
C ASP A 224 -1.73 20.17 -7.01
N GLU A 225 -1.71 21.06 -6.02
CA GLU A 225 -2.90 21.70 -5.46
C GLU A 225 -3.42 22.86 -6.33
N TYR A 226 -2.58 23.55 -7.13
CA TYR A 226 -2.91 24.92 -7.59
C TYR A 226 -2.80 25.29 -9.08
N LEU A 227 -2.47 24.40 -10.02
CA LEU A 227 -2.47 24.78 -11.45
C LEU A 227 -3.14 23.79 -12.39
N GLY A 228 -4.05 22.99 -11.84
CA GLY A 228 -4.77 21.99 -12.62
C GLY A 228 -3.98 20.69 -12.68
N ARG A 229 -4.18 19.85 -11.67
CA ARG A 229 -4.16 18.39 -11.79
C ARG A 229 -2.83 17.72 -12.12
N PHE A 230 -1.76 18.43 -12.48
CA PHE A 230 -0.49 17.78 -12.82
C PHE A 230 0.05 16.92 -11.68
N ILE A 231 0.65 15.81 -12.07
CA ILE A 231 1.35 14.93 -11.16
C ILE A 231 2.84 15.18 -11.31
N VAL A 232 3.48 15.47 -10.19
CA VAL A 232 4.88 15.88 -10.09
C VAL A 232 5.61 15.01 -9.08
N MET A 233 6.93 15.05 -9.10
CA MET A 233 7.76 14.53 -8.03
C MET A 233 7.98 15.63 -6.99
N SER A 234 7.71 15.32 -5.72
CA SER A 234 8.08 16.20 -4.61
C SER A 234 8.56 15.38 -3.42
N LYS A 235 9.21 16.02 -2.45
CA LYS A 235 9.70 15.33 -1.26
C LYS A 235 8.52 14.65 -0.54
N CYS A 236 8.71 13.41 -0.10
CA CYS A 236 7.72 12.68 0.68
C CYS A 236 7.46 13.40 2.01
N GLU A 237 6.20 13.72 2.24
CA GLU A 237 5.65 14.40 3.39
C GLU A 237 4.31 13.75 3.75
N ASP A 238 3.69 14.16 4.85
CA ASP A 238 2.39 13.61 5.26
C ASP A 238 1.22 14.39 4.63
N LYS A 239 1.26 14.52 3.30
CA LYS A 239 0.29 15.30 2.51
C LYS A 239 -0.72 14.39 1.83
N PRO A 240 -2.03 14.70 1.86
CA PRO A 240 -3.05 13.89 1.18
C PRO A 240 -2.80 13.72 -0.32
N GLN A 241 -2.11 14.68 -0.95
CA GLN A 241 -1.71 14.68 -2.36
C GLN A 241 -0.72 13.58 -2.75
N GLN A 242 -0.12 12.92 -1.76
CA GLN A 242 0.91 11.90 -1.96
C GLN A 242 0.38 10.48 -1.72
N ARG A 243 -0.89 10.36 -1.37
CA ARG A 243 -1.54 9.07 -1.17
C ARG A 243 -2.30 8.66 -2.43
N TRP A 244 -2.09 7.42 -2.83
CA TRP A 244 -2.68 6.79 -4.00
C TRP A 244 -3.25 5.43 -3.61
N ASN A 245 -4.41 5.08 -4.16
CA ASN A 245 -5.00 3.76 -4.00
C ASN A 245 -4.85 2.96 -5.30
N LEU A 246 -4.06 1.90 -5.22
CA LEU A 246 -3.71 1.01 -6.34
C LEU A 246 -4.65 -0.20 -6.46
N GLY A 247 -5.56 -0.40 -5.50
CA GLY A 247 -6.44 -1.58 -5.42
C GLY A 247 -7.78 -1.44 -6.17
N ALA A 248 -7.90 -0.48 -7.09
CA ALA A 248 -9.15 -0.26 -7.83
C ALA A 248 -9.40 -1.40 -8.83
N LYS A 249 -10.64 -1.91 -8.90
CA LYS A 249 -11.00 -3.06 -9.74
C LYS A 249 -11.01 -2.75 -11.24
N ASP A 250 -11.11 -1.49 -11.60
CA ASP A 250 -11.18 -0.97 -12.97
C ASP A 250 -9.83 -0.44 -13.48
N SER A 251 -8.73 -0.85 -12.83
CA SER A 251 -7.36 -0.51 -13.21
C SER A 251 -7.06 1.00 -13.14
N THR A 252 -7.80 1.76 -12.34
CA THR A 252 -7.47 3.15 -12.04
C THR A 252 -6.46 3.25 -10.90
N ILE A 253 -5.71 4.35 -10.86
CA ILE A 253 -4.94 4.74 -9.67
C ILE A 253 -5.69 5.90 -9.03
N ASP A 254 -6.33 5.64 -7.90
CA ASP A 254 -7.27 6.57 -7.27
C ASP A 254 -6.54 7.52 -6.33
N HIS A 255 -7.07 8.73 -6.18
CA HIS A 255 -6.58 9.72 -5.23
C HIS A 255 -7.54 9.81 -4.03
N PRO A 256 -7.30 9.14 -2.88
CA PRO A 256 -8.32 8.95 -1.83
C PRO A 256 -8.86 10.24 -1.18
N ASN A 257 -8.13 11.35 -1.31
CA ASN A 257 -8.58 12.66 -0.84
C ASN A 257 -9.50 13.40 -1.83
N SER A 258 -9.83 12.81 -2.98
CA SER A 258 -10.72 13.41 -3.99
C SER A 258 -11.46 12.33 -4.78
N ASP A 259 -12.44 12.74 -5.59
CA ASP A 259 -13.11 11.83 -6.54
C ASP A 259 -12.33 11.72 -7.87
N MET A 260 -11.01 11.87 -7.82
CA MET A 260 -10.14 11.89 -8.99
C MET A 260 -9.25 10.65 -9.08
N VAL A 261 -8.79 10.37 -10.29
CA VAL A 261 -7.92 9.26 -10.66
C VAL A 261 -6.75 9.77 -11.50
N MET A 262 -5.65 9.03 -11.54
CA MET A 262 -4.54 9.31 -12.44
C MET A 262 -4.98 9.13 -13.90
N ASP A 263 -4.69 10.13 -14.72
CA ASP A 263 -5.11 10.25 -16.12
C ASP A 263 -3.96 10.82 -16.96
N VAL A 264 -4.06 10.65 -18.27
CA VAL A 264 -3.11 11.16 -19.25
C VAL A 264 -3.86 12.07 -20.23
N LEU A 265 -3.52 13.36 -20.22
CA LEU A 265 -4.08 14.33 -21.14
C LEU A 265 -3.11 14.63 -22.28
N PHE A 266 -3.63 14.66 -23.51
CA PHE A 266 -2.90 15.16 -24.66
C PHE A 266 -2.84 16.69 -24.60
N VAL A 267 -1.64 17.26 -24.68
CA VAL A 267 -1.44 18.71 -24.58
C VAL A 267 -0.82 19.23 -25.88
N PRO A 268 -1.61 19.74 -26.84
CA PRO A 268 -1.14 20.06 -28.20
C PRO A 268 -0.15 21.25 -28.31
N TYR A 269 0.04 22.02 -27.23
CA TYR A 269 0.77 23.30 -27.26
C TYR A 269 2.05 23.37 -26.41
N TYR A 270 2.48 22.25 -25.80
CA TYR A 270 3.71 22.18 -25.01
C TYR A 270 4.70 21.17 -25.61
N ASP A 271 5.99 21.28 -25.25
CA ASP A 271 7.05 20.32 -25.64
C ASP A 271 6.79 18.89 -25.15
N PHE A 272 5.78 18.70 -24.29
CA PHE A 272 5.28 17.39 -23.87
C PHE A 272 3.99 17.06 -24.64
N SER A 273 4.04 16.01 -25.46
CA SER A 273 2.85 15.51 -26.19
C SER A 273 1.79 14.91 -25.26
N SER A 274 2.11 14.65 -23.99
CA SER A 274 1.18 14.13 -22.99
C SER A 274 1.58 14.55 -21.58
N ALA A 275 0.58 14.81 -20.74
CA ALA A 275 0.75 15.18 -19.34
C ALA A 275 0.05 14.18 -18.44
N VAL A 276 0.72 13.78 -17.36
CA VAL A 276 0.14 12.92 -16.32
C VAL A 276 -0.52 13.81 -15.27
N VAL A 277 -1.80 13.57 -15.01
CA VAL A 277 -2.65 14.44 -14.19
C VAL A 277 -3.61 13.64 -13.30
N THR A 278 -4.31 14.31 -12.38
CA THR A 278 -5.48 13.80 -11.67
C THR A 278 -6.76 14.28 -12.34
N ASN A 279 -7.67 13.41 -12.77
CA ASN A 279 -8.90 13.81 -13.44
C ASN A 279 -10.11 13.11 -12.83
N ARG A 280 -11.32 13.64 -13.09
CA ARG A 280 -12.54 12.93 -12.71
C ARG A 280 -12.61 11.61 -13.46
N ARG A 281 -13.03 10.57 -12.76
CA ARG A 281 -13.24 9.25 -13.36
C ARG A 281 -14.25 9.35 -14.50
N ASP A 282 -13.85 8.90 -15.70
CA ASP A 282 -14.70 8.89 -16.90
C ASP A 282 -14.75 7.51 -17.58
N GLY A 283 -13.94 6.54 -17.12
CA GLY A 283 -13.90 5.17 -17.62
C GLY A 283 -13.13 5.02 -18.94
N SER A 284 -12.51 6.09 -19.43
CA SER A 284 -11.68 6.10 -20.63
C SER A 284 -10.44 5.23 -20.46
N ALA A 285 -9.81 4.89 -21.59
CA ALA A 285 -8.59 4.11 -21.59
C ALA A 285 -7.39 4.91 -21.03
N SER A 286 -7.43 6.25 -21.05
CA SER A 286 -6.33 7.08 -20.55
C SER A 286 -6.19 7.02 -19.02
N GLN A 287 -7.22 6.56 -18.31
CA GLN A 287 -7.23 6.39 -16.85
C GLN A 287 -6.86 4.97 -16.39
N ARG A 288 -6.52 4.06 -17.31
CA ARG A 288 -6.23 2.66 -17.00
C ARG A 288 -4.73 2.41 -16.97
N TRP A 289 -4.28 1.79 -15.88
CA TRP A 289 -2.88 1.54 -15.57
C TRP A 289 -2.67 0.07 -15.25
N THR A 290 -1.50 -0.45 -15.60
CA THR A 290 -1.08 -1.82 -15.23
C THR A 290 0.20 -1.74 -14.41
N ILE A 291 0.27 -2.52 -13.33
CA ILE A 291 1.45 -2.58 -12.45
C ILE A 291 2.15 -3.91 -12.72
N ASN A 292 3.39 -3.87 -13.23
CA ASN A 292 4.17 -5.03 -13.66
C ASN A 292 5.54 -5.13 -13.00
#